data_AF-S4NV04-F1
#
_entry.id   AF-S4NV04-F1
#
_cell.length_a   1.000
_cell.length_b   1.000
_cell.length_c   1.000
_cell.angle_alpha   90.00
_cell.angle_beta   90.00
_cell.angle_gamma   90.00
#
_symmetry.space_group_name_H-M   'P 1'
#
loop_
_entity.id
_entity.type
_entity.pdbx_description
1 polymer ?
#
loop_
_entity_poly.entity_id
_entity_poly.type
_entity_poly.pdbx_seq_one_letter_code
_entity_poly.pdbx_strand_id
1 'polypeptide(L)'
;MVHKSSHHFDLVNWWLADEPREVFGYGRLGFYGREAGERHGLRREYDRAHGADRAADDPFALDLAANDTLRALYLDAERDDGYLRDRNVFDGPITIEDDMSVLVRYARGATMTYHLTAYSPWEGYRVMFNGSAGRLELEVEESRWQPPLTRVTSAAGALHGDTAAEHAGGARLTLRPLWQPPVEVPLAVAHEAHGGGDPRMLDALFGPADLTRPAHTGAATHPTATERDGALALAVGLAANRSFETGRPVRTGELLPGIR
;
A
#
# COMPACT_ATOMS: atom_id res chain seq x y z
N MET A 1 1.54 6.65 8.14
CA MET A 1 1.64 5.18 8.04
C MET A 1 0.31 4.43 7.99
N VAL A 2 -0.72 4.80 8.76
CA VAL A 2 -2.02 4.09 8.77
C VAL A 2 -2.64 3.96 7.38
N HIS A 3 -2.85 5.08 6.68
CA HIS A 3 -3.50 5.09 5.36
C HIS A 3 -2.62 4.58 4.21
N LYS A 4 -1.31 4.38 4.43
CA LYS A 4 -0.34 4.08 3.35
C LYS A 4 0.20 2.67 3.38
N SER A 5 0.21 2.01 4.55
CA SER A 5 1.02 0.80 4.73
C SER A 5 0.43 -0.23 5.68
N SER A 6 -0.73 0.03 6.30
CA SER A 6 -1.29 -0.92 7.27
C SER A 6 -1.52 -2.31 6.68
N HIS A 7 -1.88 -2.43 5.40
CA HIS A 7 -1.97 -3.72 4.72
C HIS A 7 -0.62 -4.46 4.62
N HIS A 8 0.50 -3.76 4.45
CA HIS A 8 1.84 -4.39 4.51
C HIS A 8 2.16 -4.92 5.91
N PHE A 9 1.80 -4.16 6.95
CA PHE A 9 2.02 -4.59 8.32
C PHE A 9 1.16 -5.80 8.67
N ASP A 10 -0.09 -5.82 8.20
CA ASP A 10 -0.97 -6.98 8.33
C ASP A 10 -0.34 -8.23 7.69
N LEU A 11 0.10 -8.13 6.43
CA LEU A 11 0.79 -9.23 5.73
C LEU A 11 2.00 -9.74 6.51
N VAL A 12 2.85 -8.85 7.02
CA VAL A 12 4.05 -9.25 7.77
C VAL A 12 3.70 -9.87 9.12
N ASN A 13 2.76 -9.30 9.87
CA ASN A 13 2.26 -9.88 11.12
C ASN A 13 1.74 -11.31 10.88
N TRP A 14 0.94 -11.48 9.82
CA TRP A 14 0.36 -12.75 9.42
C TRP A 14 1.43 -13.77 9.00
N TRP A 15 2.37 -13.39 8.13
CA TRP A 15 3.48 -14.26 7.69
C TRP A 15 4.39 -14.69 8.83
N LEU A 16 4.65 -13.79 9.79
CA LEU A 16 5.46 -14.10 10.97
C LEU A 16 4.68 -14.90 12.03
N ALA A 17 3.34 -14.86 12.00
CA ALA A 17 2.48 -15.27 13.10
C ALA A 17 2.99 -14.69 14.44
N ASP A 18 3.20 -13.38 14.45
CA ASP A 18 3.80 -12.63 15.55
C ASP A 18 3.18 -11.23 15.66
N GLU A 19 3.41 -10.58 16.81
CA GLU A 19 2.79 -9.32 17.16
C GLU A 19 3.84 -8.22 17.32
N PRO A 20 3.60 -7.03 16.73
CA PRO A 20 4.47 -5.88 16.92
C PRO A 20 4.38 -5.39 18.37
N ARG A 21 5.53 -5.09 18.98
CA ARG A 21 5.65 -4.63 20.38
C ARG A 21 6.15 -3.21 20.52
N GLU A 22 7.08 -2.81 19.66
CA GLU A 22 7.73 -1.50 19.71
C GLU A 22 8.04 -1.06 18.28
N VAL A 23 7.74 0.20 17.99
CA VAL A 23 7.94 0.81 16.69
C VAL A 23 8.72 2.11 16.86
N PHE A 24 9.68 2.32 15.98
CA PHE A 24 10.41 3.58 15.86
C PHE A 24 10.52 3.93 14.39
N GLY A 25 10.58 5.21 14.05
CA GLY A 25 10.83 5.60 12.68
C GLY A 25 11.07 7.08 12.49
N TYR A 26 11.46 7.38 11.26
CA TYR A 26 11.58 8.72 10.72
C TYR A 26 10.70 8.84 9.48
N GLY A 27 9.97 9.94 9.38
CA GLY A 27 9.17 10.27 8.22
C GLY A 27 9.34 11.73 7.88
N ARG A 28 9.19 12.07 6.60
CA ARG A 28 9.19 13.46 6.13
C ARG A 28 8.24 13.62 4.94
N LEU A 29 7.82 14.86 4.72
CA LEU A 29 7.26 15.31 3.45
C LEU A 29 8.43 15.85 2.60
N GLY A 30 8.99 15.00 1.75
CA GLY A 30 10.18 15.25 0.96
C GLY A 30 9.92 15.70 -0.46
N PHE A 31 8.88 15.18 -1.13
CA PHE A 31 8.64 15.38 -2.56
C PHE A 31 7.37 16.17 -2.86
N TYR A 32 6.26 15.83 -2.22
CA TYR A 32 4.99 16.53 -2.37
C TYR A 32 4.90 17.79 -1.49
N GLY A 33 3.84 18.57 -1.67
CA GLY A 33 3.62 19.80 -0.93
C GLY A 33 4.30 21.01 -1.57
N ARG A 34 3.85 22.19 -1.12
CA ARG A 34 4.22 23.48 -1.72
C ARG A 34 5.71 23.72 -1.76
N GLU A 35 6.40 23.58 -0.63
CA GLU A 35 7.83 23.85 -0.53
C GLU A 35 8.65 22.97 -1.48
N ALA A 36 8.33 21.67 -1.55
CA ALA A 36 9.01 20.75 -2.44
C ALA A 36 8.68 21.02 -3.91
N GLY A 37 7.42 21.30 -4.23
CA GLY A 37 7.00 21.67 -5.58
C GLY A 37 7.68 22.96 -6.08
N GLU A 38 7.80 23.99 -5.24
CA GLU A 38 8.53 25.22 -5.56
C GLU A 38 10.03 24.95 -5.75
N ARG A 39 10.65 24.21 -4.82
CA ARG A 39 12.08 23.84 -4.87
C ARG A 39 12.44 23.04 -6.12
N HIS A 40 11.55 22.15 -6.57
CA HIS A 40 11.76 21.30 -7.74
C HIS A 40 11.21 21.89 -9.05
N GLY A 41 10.55 23.05 -9.01
CA GLY A 41 9.93 23.66 -10.19
C GLY A 41 8.73 22.86 -10.73
N LEU A 42 8.09 22.04 -9.89
CA LEU A 42 6.93 21.21 -10.24
C LEU A 42 5.60 21.87 -9.86
N ARG A 43 5.60 22.84 -8.94
CA ARG A 43 4.36 23.52 -8.53
C ARG A 43 3.83 24.39 -9.67
N ARG A 44 2.53 24.24 -9.94
CA ARG A 44 1.76 25.12 -10.83
C ARG A 44 0.69 25.89 -10.06
N GLU A 45 0.29 27.05 -10.59
CA GLU A 45 -0.68 27.95 -9.94
C GLU A 45 -2.13 27.54 -10.21
N TYR A 46 -2.58 26.48 -9.52
CA TYR A 46 -3.98 26.05 -9.45
C TYR A 46 -4.25 25.29 -8.13
N ASP A 47 -5.49 25.34 -7.64
CA ASP A 47 -5.89 24.65 -6.40
C ASP A 47 -6.32 23.19 -6.63
N ARG A 48 -7.05 22.94 -7.72
CA ARG A 48 -7.50 21.62 -8.18
C ARG A 48 -7.46 21.51 -9.70
N ALA A 49 -7.40 20.30 -10.24
CA ALA A 49 -7.29 20.05 -11.67
C ALA A 49 -8.59 20.35 -12.44
N HIS A 50 -9.74 19.93 -11.92
CA HIS A 50 -11.03 20.11 -12.59
C HIS A 50 -11.36 21.59 -12.77
N GLY A 51 -11.56 21.99 -14.02
CA GLY A 51 -11.85 23.38 -14.41
C GLY A 51 -10.63 24.31 -14.45
N ALA A 52 -9.42 23.80 -14.26
CA ALA A 52 -8.20 24.60 -14.30
C ALA A 52 -7.40 24.38 -15.59
N ASP A 53 -7.36 25.38 -16.47
CA ASP A 53 -6.60 25.32 -17.73
C ASP A 53 -5.12 25.00 -17.52
N ARG A 54 -4.54 25.46 -16.40
CA ARG A 54 -3.12 25.23 -16.05
C ARG A 54 -2.78 23.79 -15.65
N ALA A 55 -3.81 22.98 -15.38
CA ALA A 55 -3.65 21.57 -15.02
C ALA A 55 -3.69 20.64 -16.24
N ALA A 56 -4.09 21.14 -17.42
CA ALA A 56 -4.36 20.30 -18.61
C ALA A 56 -3.15 19.48 -19.09
N ASP A 57 -1.94 19.99 -18.92
CA ASP A 57 -0.67 19.34 -19.25
C ASP A 57 0.20 19.07 -18.01
N ASP A 58 -0.39 19.10 -16.81
CA ASP A 58 0.31 18.74 -15.57
C ASP A 58 0.31 17.22 -15.38
N PRO A 59 1.48 16.56 -15.34
CA PRO A 59 1.53 15.11 -15.14
C PRO A 59 1.04 14.64 -13.78
N PHE A 60 0.88 15.55 -12.81
CA PHE A 60 0.38 15.25 -11.48
C PHE A 60 -1.11 15.59 -11.31
N ALA A 61 -1.76 16.15 -12.33
CA ALA A 61 -3.19 16.43 -12.31
C ALA A 61 -4.02 15.16 -12.57
N LEU A 62 -5.02 14.95 -11.71
CA LEU A 62 -6.00 13.88 -11.89
C LEU A 62 -7.24 14.43 -12.61
N ASP A 63 -7.45 14.03 -13.86
CA ASP A 63 -8.68 14.37 -14.60
C ASP A 63 -9.81 13.38 -14.26
N LEU A 64 -10.61 13.75 -13.25
CA LEU A 64 -11.78 12.97 -12.85
C LEU A 64 -12.88 12.94 -13.91
N ALA A 65 -12.98 13.98 -14.76
CA ALA A 65 -14.05 14.09 -15.75
C ALA A 65 -13.81 13.24 -17.00
N ALA A 66 -12.55 12.87 -17.27
CA ALA A 66 -12.17 12.00 -18.38
C ALA A 66 -12.60 10.53 -18.24
N ASN A 67 -13.07 10.10 -17.07
CA ASN A 67 -13.52 8.73 -16.81
C ASN A 67 -14.89 8.75 -16.12
N ASP A 68 -15.91 8.17 -16.75
CA ASP A 68 -17.30 8.21 -16.25
C ASP A 68 -17.43 7.60 -14.84
N THR A 69 -16.64 6.57 -14.50
CA THR A 69 -16.69 5.97 -13.18
C THR A 69 -16.03 6.84 -12.12
N LEU A 70 -14.86 7.41 -12.41
CA LEU A 70 -14.23 8.36 -11.50
C LEU A 70 -15.10 9.61 -11.31
N ARG A 71 -15.73 10.09 -12.37
CA ARG A 71 -16.70 11.18 -12.28
C ARG A 71 -17.84 10.82 -11.34
N ALA A 72 -18.47 9.66 -11.53
CA ALA A 72 -19.61 9.24 -10.71
C ALA A 72 -19.24 8.98 -9.24
N LEU A 73 -18.08 8.36 -8.98
CA LEU A 73 -17.63 8.05 -7.63
C LEU A 73 -17.15 9.28 -6.87
N TYR A 74 -16.56 10.26 -7.57
CA TYR A 74 -15.80 11.34 -6.94
C TYR A 74 -16.34 12.71 -7.28
N LEU A 75 -16.29 13.11 -8.56
CA LEU A 75 -16.63 14.48 -8.96
C LEU A 75 -18.11 14.82 -8.72
N ASP A 76 -19.03 13.94 -9.13
CA ASP A 76 -20.48 14.14 -8.96
C ASP A 76 -20.91 14.00 -7.48
N ALA A 77 -20.09 13.30 -6.69
CA ALA A 77 -20.30 13.05 -5.26
C ALA A 77 -19.75 14.17 -4.35
N GLU A 78 -19.01 15.16 -4.88
CA GLU A 78 -18.43 16.25 -4.08
C GLU A 78 -19.45 17.02 -3.24
N ARG A 79 -20.71 17.04 -3.67
CA ARG A 79 -21.81 17.70 -2.93
C ARG A 79 -22.16 17.01 -1.60
N ASP A 80 -21.74 15.76 -1.41
CA ASP A 80 -22.12 14.96 -0.24
C ASP A 80 -21.17 15.19 0.95
N ASP A 81 -19.87 15.42 0.70
CA ASP A 81 -18.84 15.62 1.73
C ASP A 81 -17.88 16.80 1.49
N GLY A 82 -17.88 17.40 0.30
CA GLY A 82 -16.95 18.47 -0.08
C GLY A 82 -15.51 18.01 -0.34
N TYR A 83 -15.26 16.71 -0.42
CA TYR A 83 -13.91 16.15 -0.52
C TYR A 83 -13.39 16.16 -1.96
N LEU A 84 -12.48 17.11 -2.22
CA LEU A 84 -11.85 17.32 -3.53
C LEU A 84 -10.64 16.38 -3.71
N ARG A 85 -10.75 15.39 -4.61
CA ARG A 85 -9.72 14.36 -4.84
C ARG A 85 -8.62 14.75 -5.82
N ASP A 86 -8.89 15.74 -6.65
CA ASP A 86 -8.01 16.24 -7.72
C ASP A 86 -7.30 17.54 -7.32
N ARG A 87 -7.09 17.76 -6.01
CA ARG A 87 -6.29 18.89 -5.52
C ARG A 87 -4.85 18.81 -6.03
N ASN A 88 -4.24 19.96 -6.19
CA ASN A 88 -2.83 20.07 -6.54
C ASN A 88 -1.95 19.44 -5.44
N VAL A 89 -1.22 18.38 -5.79
CA VAL A 89 -0.33 17.65 -4.87
C VAL A 89 0.94 18.43 -4.49
N PHE A 90 1.18 19.57 -5.14
CA PHE A 90 2.24 20.53 -4.82
C PHE A 90 1.68 21.84 -4.27
N ASP A 91 0.44 21.87 -3.79
CA ASP A 91 -0.11 23.02 -3.09
C ASP A 91 -0.90 22.61 -1.84
N GLY A 92 -1.35 23.62 -1.09
CA GLY A 92 -2.14 23.42 0.12
C GLY A 92 -1.36 22.81 1.30
N PRO A 93 -2.04 22.60 2.45
CA PRO A 93 -1.42 22.12 3.68
C PRO A 93 -1.29 20.59 3.69
N ILE A 94 -0.43 20.04 2.83
CA ILE A 94 -0.10 18.61 2.86
C ILE A 94 0.78 18.36 4.08
N THR A 95 0.34 17.45 4.95
CA THR A 95 1.00 17.13 6.23
C THR A 95 1.36 15.66 6.36
N ILE A 96 1.14 14.86 5.31
CA ILE A 96 1.36 13.43 5.32
C ILE A 96 2.75 13.13 4.76
N GLU A 97 3.55 12.36 5.47
CA GLU A 97 4.87 11.94 5.02
C GLU A 97 4.80 11.11 3.73
N ASP A 98 5.79 11.28 2.86
CA ASP A 98 5.93 10.60 1.58
C ASP A 98 7.25 9.82 1.42
N ASP A 99 8.16 9.95 2.40
CA ASP A 99 9.39 9.18 2.54
C ASP A 99 9.53 8.76 4.01
N MET A 100 9.41 7.46 4.29
CA MET A 100 9.32 6.93 5.65
C MET A 100 10.19 5.70 5.85
N SER A 101 10.97 5.70 6.93
CA SER A 101 11.76 4.58 7.44
C SER A 101 11.24 4.14 8.82
N VAL A 102 10.86 2.87 8.96
CA VAL A 102 10.25 2.32 10.19
C VAL A 102 10.98 1.06 10.63
N LEU A 103 11.25 0.96 11.92
CA LEU A 103 11.78 -0.21 12.63
C LEU A 103 10.68 -0.78 13.52
N VAL A 104 10.44 -2.09 13.43
CA VAL A 104 9.46 -2.80 14.26
C VAL A 104 10.13 -3.96 14.97
N ARG A 105 9.90 -4.07 16.28
CA ARG A 105 10.27 -5.24 17.08
C ARG A 105 9.03 -6.07 17.37
N TYR A 106 9.13 -7.37 17.17
CA TYR A 106 8.03 -8.30 17.41
C TYR A 106 8.20 -9.09 18.71
N ALA A 107 7.10 -9.64 19.21
CA ALA A 107 7.04 -10.29 20.52
C ALA A 107 7.93 -11.54 20.61
N ARG A 108 8.05 -12.32 19.53
CA ARG A 108 8.86 -13.54 19.49
C ARG A 108 10.30 -13.30 19.06
N GLY A 109 10.71 -12.03 18.92
CA GLY A 109 12.10 -11.62 18.71
C GLY A 109 12.47 -11.26 17.27
N ALA A 110 11.55 -11.40 16.30
CA ALA A 110 11.77 -10.90 14.96
C ALA A 110 11.89 -9.37 14.95
N THR A 111 12.62 -8.83 13.96
CA THR A 111 12.69 -7.40 13.70
C THR A 111 12.45 -7.13 12.22
N MET A 112 11.79 -6.01 11.93
CA MET A 112 11.51 -5.57 10.57
C MET A 112 12.06 -4.17 10.36
N THR A 113 12.74 -3.99 9.23
CA THR A 113 13.06 -2.67 8.66
C THR A 113 12.14 -2.43 7.47
N TYR A 114 11.36 -1.37 7.51
CA TYR A 114 10.37 -1.02 6.49
C TYR A 114 10.69 0.35 5.91
N HIS A 115 10.62 0.47 4.59
CA HIS A 115 10.78 1.73 3.89
C HIS A 115 9.63 1.93 2.89
N LEU A 116 9.05 3.11 2.86
CA LEU A 116 8.06 3.51 1.87
C LEU A 116 8.45 4.85 1.26
N THR A 117 8.50 4.86 -0.07
CA THR A 117 8.68 6.08 -0.87
C THR A 117 7.45 6.24 -1.78
N ALA A 118 6.62 7.24 -1.49
CA ALA A 118 5.32 7.44 -2.15
C ALA A 118 5.44 8.17 -3.51
N TYR A 119 6.66 8.47 -3.94
CA TYR A 119 7.00 9.12 -5.20
C TYR A 119 8.02 8.26 -5.99
N SER A 120 7.94 6.94 -5.83
CA SER A 120 8.78 6.01 -6.58
C SER A 120 8.43 6.05 -8.08
N PRO A 121 9.43 5.97 -8.98
CA PRO A 121 9.18 5.92 -10.42
C PRO A 121 8.55 4.61 -10.90
N TRP A 122 8.53 3.58 -10.04
CA TRP A 122 7.92 2.26 -10.28
C TRP A 122 7.05 1.90 -9.08
N GLU A 123 6.08 1.01 -9.31
CA GLU A 123 5.11 0.56 -8.32
C GLU A 123 5.33 -0.92 -7.98
N GLY A 124 5.26 -1.23 -6.70
CA GLY A 124 5.35 -2.58 -6.16
C GLY A 124 6.09 -2.61 -4.83
N TYR A 125 6.46 -3.81 -4.39
CA TYR A 125 7.11 -4.01 -3.10
C TYR A 125 8.11 -5.15 -3.12
N ARG A 126 8.97 -5.16 -2.11
CA ARG A 126 9.93 -6.23 -1.87
C ARG A 126 9.89 -6.60 -0.40
N VAL A 127 9.79 -7.88 -0.11
CA VAL A 127 9.83 -8.41 1.26
C VAL A 127 10.83 -9.54 1.32
N MET A 128 11.68 -9.52 2.34
CA MET A 128 12.68 -10.55 2.54
C MET A 128 12.73 -11.00 3.99
N PHE A 129 12.72 -12.31 4.18
CA PHE A 129 12.78 -12.97 5.48
C PHE A 129 14.14 -13.63 5.64
N ASN A 130 14.87 -13.28 6.69
CA ASN A 130 16.12 -13.96 7.05
C ASN A 130 15.86 -14.86 8.26
N GLY A 131 16.22 -16.12 8.12
CA GLY A 131 16.13 -17.12 9.19
C GLY A 131 17.41 -17.92 9.34
N SER A 132 17.42 -18.88 10.25
CA SER A 132 18.58 -19.72 10.54
C SER A 132 18.97 -20.67 9.40
N ALA A 133 18.10 -20.88 8.41
CA ALA A 133 18.34 -21.77 7.26
C ALA A 133 18.63 -21.02 5.95
N GLY A 134 18.56 -19.69 5.95
CA GLY A 134 18.76 -18.87 4.76
C GLY A 134 17.80 -17.69 4.67
N ARG A 135 17.50 -17.27 3.44
CA ARG A 135 16.64 -16.12 3.13
C ARG A 135 15.57 -16.47 2.11
N LEU A 136 14.34 -15.99 2.33
CA LEU A 136 13.26 -15.99 1.35
C LEU A 136 13.07 -14.56 0.83
N GLU A 137 12.96 -14.40 -0.48
CA GLU A 137 12.81 -13.09 -1.14
C GLU A 137 11.60 -13.10 -2.06
N LEU A 138 10.64 -12.21 -1.79
CA LEU A 138 9.54 -11.92 -2.69
C LEU A 138 9.71 -10.50 -3.23
N GLU A 139 9.69 -10.39 -4.54
CA GLU A 139 9.71 -9.13 -5.27
C GLU A 139 8.47 -9.08 -6.14
N VAL A 140 7.65 -8.05 -5.97
CA VAL A 140 6.45 -7.79 -6.78
C VAL A 140 6.63 -6.45 -7.44
N GLU A 141 6.63 -6.44 -8.77
CA GLU A 141 6.67 -5.24 -9.61
C GLU A 141 5.32 -5.12 -10.31
N GLU A 142 4.52 -4.16 -9.88
CA GLU A 142 3.16 -3.92 -10.40
C GLU A 142 3.20 -3.02 -11.63
N SER A 143 4.05 -1.99 -11.59
CA SER A 143 4.32 -1.12 -12.73
C SER A 143 5.80 -0.76 -12.78
N ARG A 144 6.43 -0.94 -13.94
CA ARG A 144 7.84 -0.59 -14.17
C ARG A 144 8.08 0.91 -14.24
N TRP A 145 7.09 1.64 -14.75
CA TRP A 145 7.10 3.09 -14.88
C TRP A 145 5.69 3.60 -15.20
N GLN A 146 5.43 4.88 -14.93
CA GLN A 146 4.15 5.52 -15.25
C GLN A 146 4.33 6.60 -16.33
N PRO A 147 3.46 6.63 -17.36
CA PRO A 147 3.45 7.74 -18.31
C PRO A 147 3.01 9.03 -17.62
N PRO A 148 3.49 10.19 -18.10
CA PRO A 148 3.21 11.47 -17.47
C PRO A 148 1.72 11.82 -17.43
N LEU A 149 0.93 11.35 -18.40
CA LEU A 149 -0.51 11.53 -18.36
C LEU A 149 -1.16 10.17 -18.07
N THR A 150 -1.58 9.99 -16.82
CA THR A 150 -2.35 8.81 -16.43
C THR A 150 -3.73 8.88 -17.08
N ARG A 151 -3.93 8.09 -18.15
CA ARG A 151 -5.28 7.79 -18.61
C ARG A 151 -5.84 6.74 -17.68
N VAL A 152 -6.89 7.09 -16.94
CA VAL A 152 -7.62 6.12 -16.13
C VAL A 152 -8.45 5.26 -17.09
N THR A 153 -7.87 4.13 -17.51
CA THR A 153 -8.44 3.25 -18.55
C THR A 153 -9.43 2.22 -18.01
N SER A 154 -9.52 2.05 -16.69
CA SER A 154 -10.46 1.12 -16.06
C SER A 154 -11.51 1.86 -15.22
N ALA A 155 -12.71 1.29 -15.17
CA ALA A 155 -13.80 1.73 -14.31
C ALA A 155 -13.48 1.59 -12.81
N ALA A 156 -12.43 0.88 -12.42
CA ALA A 156 -12.04 0.68 -11.02
C ALA A 156 -11.09 1.76 -10.48
N GLY A 157 -10.81 2.82 -11.25
CA GLY A 157 -9.57 3.58 -11.05
C GLY A 157 -8.37 2.70 -11.38
N ALA A 158 -7.15 3.23 -11.33
CA ALA A 158 -5.94 2.43 -11.54
C ALA A 158 -5.67 1.37 -10.44
N LEU A 159 -6.71 0.88 -9.75
CA LEU A 159 -6.67 -0.27 -8.86
C LEU A 159 -6.82 -1.56 -9.67
N HIS A 160 -5.91 -2.49 -9.35
CA HIS A 160 -5.74 -3.80 -9.96
C HIS A 160 -7.06 -4.49 -10.29
N GLY A 161 -7.23 -5.00 -11.52
CA GLY A 161 -8.45 -5.75 -11.79
C GLY A 161 -8.47 -6.51 -13.10
N ASP A 162 -8.58 -5.82 -14.22
CA ASP A 162 -9.14 -6.51 -15.40
C ASP A 162 -8.21 -6.58 -16.60
N THR A 163 -7.15 -5.76 -16.64
CA THR A 163 -6.15 -5.77 -17.72
C THR A 163 -4.77 -5.48 -17.15
N ALA A 164 -3.77 -6.28 -17.54
CA ALA A 164 -2.37 -5.96 -17.23
C ALA A 164 -2.05 -4.59 -17.84
N ALA A 165 -1.57 -3.66 -17.02
CA ALA A 165 -1.07 -2.38 -17.53
C ALA A 165 0.01 -2.63 -18.60
N GLU A 166 0.14 -1.74 -19.58
CA GLU A 166 1.15 -1.85 -20.65
C GLU A 166 2.59 -2.00 -20.09
N HIS A 167 2.81 -1.55 -18.86
CA HIS A 167 4.09 -1.58 -18.16
C HIS A 167 4.06 -2.46 -16.91
N ALA A 168 3.12 -3.41 -16.85
CA ALA A 168 3.03 -4.36 -15.76
C ALA A 168 4.35 -5.13 -15.61
N GLY A 169 4.81 -5.24 -14.37
CA GLY A 169 5.96 -6.07 -14.04
C GLY A 169 5.55 -7.53 -13.83
N GLY A 170 6.09 -8.14 -12.78
CA GLY A 170 5.74 -9.48 -12.36
C GLY A 170 6.18 -9.76 -10.92
N ALA A 171 5.88 -10.96 -10.45
CA ALA A 171 6.33 -11.43 -9.15
C ALA A 171 7.45 -12.47 -9.29
N ARG A 172 8.47 -12.39 -8.44
CA ARG A 172 9.53 -13.40 -8.33
C ARG A 172 9.71 -13.80 -6.87
N LEU A 173 9.70 -15.11 -6.62
CA LEU A 173 10.00 -15.70 -5.32
C LEU A 173 11.32 -16.46 -5.41
N THR A 174 12.28 -16.13 -4.55
CA THR A 174 13.61 -16.74 -4.54
C THR A 174 13.93 -17.24 -3.14
N LEU A 175 14.26 -18.51 -3.03
CA LEU A 175 14.82 -19.12 -1.82
C LEU A 175 16.34 -19.12 -1.93
N ARG A 176 17.01 -18.61 -0.90
CA ARG A 176 18.47 -18.63 -0.76
C ARG A 176 18.84 -19.46 0.46
N PRO A 177 19.04 -20.78 0.32
CA PRO A 177 19.48 -21.60 1.44
C PRO A 177 20.91 -21.22 1.86
N LEU A 178 21.26 -21.48 3.11
CA LEU A 178 22.65 -21.35 3.54
C LEU A 178 23.55 -22.30 2.75
N TRP A 179 24.68 -21.76 2.26
CA TRP A 179 25.76 -22.49 1.59
C TRP A 179 25.36 -23.23 0.30
N GLN A 180 24.23 -22.84 -0.32
CA GLN A 180 23.76 -23.42 -1.58
C GLN A 180 23.45 -22.31 -2.58
N PRO A 181 23.47 -22.62 -3.90
CA PRO A 181 22.95 -21.72 -4.91
C PRO A 181 21.48 -21.34 -4.64
N PRO A 182 21.06 -20.11 -4.99
CA PRO A 182 19.66 -19.71 -4.93
C PRO A 182 18.76 -20.59 -5.82
N VAL A 183 17.51 -20.77 -5.38
CA VAL A 183 16.47 -21.51 -6.10
C VAL A 183 15.29 -20.57 -6.34
N GLU A 184 14.86 -20.44 -7.59
CA GLU A 184 13.63 -19.74 -7.92
C GLU A 184 12.44 -20.65 -7.63
N VAL A 185 11.47 -20.14 -6.86
CA VAL A 185 10.26 -20.87 -6.50
C VAL A 185 9.16 -20.46 -7.48
N PRO A 186 8.62 -21.39 -8.29
CA PRO A 186 7.56 -21.07 -9.22
C PRO A 186 6.32 -20.47 -8.52
N LEU A 187 5.80 -19.37 -9.06
CA LEU A 187 4.58 -18.73 -8.58
C LEU A 187 3.42 -19.03 -9.54
N ALA A 188 2.27 -19.40 -8.98
CA ALA A 188 1.02 -19.46 -9.72
C ALA A 188 0.31 -18.11 -9.59
N VAL A 189 0.28 -17.32 -10.67
CA VAL A 189 -0.37 -16.01 -10.70
C VAL A 189 -1.80 -16.18 -11.22
N ALA A 190 -2.79 -15.93 -10.36
CA ALA A 190 -4.18 -15.84 -10.78
C ALA A 190 -4.46 -14.41 -11.29
N HIS A 191 -5.04 -14.30 -12.48
CA HIS A 191 -5.41 -13.03 -13.10
C HIS A 191 -6.92 -12.74 -12.91
N GLU A 192 -7.44 -13.03 -11.72
CA GLU A 192 -8.81 -12.69 -11.31
C GLU A 192 -8.83 -11.30 -10.63
N ALA A 193 -10.02 -10.74 -10.38
CA ALA A 193 -10.19 -9.41 -9.75
C ALA A 193 -9.26 -9.21 -8.54
N HIS A 194 -8.45 -8.14 -8.57
CA HIS A 194 -7.36 -7.86 -7.60
C HIS A 194 -6.44 -9.08 -7.32
N GLY A 195 -6.00 -9.79 -8.36
CA GLY A 195 -5.13 -10.97 -8.24
C GLY A 195 -5.81 -12.18 -7.60
N GLY A 196 -7.15 -12.21 -7.56
CA GLY A 196 -7.97 -13.23 -6.90
C GLY A 196 -8.20 -12.99 -5.41
N GLY A 197 -7.81 -11.83 -4.86
CA GLY A 197 -8.05 -11.45 -3.47
C GLY A 197 -9.53 -11.21 -3.16
N ASP A 198 -10.22 -10.44 -4.01
CA ASP A 198 -11.62 -10.03 -3.76
C ASP A 198 -12.57 -11.23 -3.67
N PRO A 199 -12.57 -12.21 -4.60
CA PRO A 199 -13.45 -13.36 -4.49
C PRO A 199 -13.20 -14.15 -3.20
N ARG A 200 -11.95 -14.33 -2.79
CA ARG A 200 -11.59 -15.06 -1.56
C ARG A 200 -12.04 -14.33 -0.30
N MET A 201 -11.90 -12.99 -0.28
CA MET A 201 -12.36 -12.17 0.83
C MET A 201 -13.89 -12.25 0.95
N LEU A 202 -14.61 -12.11 -0.16
CA LEU A 202 -16.07 -12.21 -0.18
C LEU A 202 -16.54 -13.61 0.25
N ASP A 203 -15.86 -14.66 -0.20
CA ASP A 203 -16.14 -16.03 0.25
C ASP A 203 -15.95 -16.20 1.76
N ALA A 204 -14.89 -15.59 2.31
CA ALA A 204 -14.60 -15.67 3.74
C ALA A 204 -15.62 -14.90 4.60
N LEU A 205 -16.16 -13.79 4.07
CA LEU A 205 -17.12 -12.93 4.77
C LEU A 205 -18.57 -13.41 4.65
N PHE A 206 -18.97 -13.83 3.45
CA PHE A 206 -20.37 -14.11 3.11
C PHE A 206 -20.63 -15.59 2.78
N GLY A 207 -19.58 -16.41 2.70
CA GLY A 207 -19.64 -17.75 2.15
C GLY A 207 -19.51 -17.75 0.62
N PRO A 208 -19.21 -18.92 0.01
CA PRO A 208 -19.04 -19.01 -1.42
C PRO A 208 -20.37 -18.77 -2.17
N ALA A 209 -20.34 -17.91 -3.18
CA ALA A 209 -21.48 -17.66 -4.05
C ALA A 209 -21.91 -18.92 -4.83
N ASP A 210 -20.95 -19.78 -5.17
CA ASP A 210 -21.16 -21.10 -5.76
C ASP A 210 -20.74 -22.19 -4.77
N LEU A 211 -21.74 -22.90 -4.23
CA LEU A 211 -21.55 -23.99 -3.26
C LEU A 211 -20.89 -25.24 -3.87
N THR A 212 -20.80 -25.33 -5.19
CA THR A 212 -20.16 -26.45 -5.90
C THR A 212 -18.66 -26.21 -6.12
N ARG A 213 -18.19 -24.98 -5.95
CA ARG A 213 -16.77 -24.65 -6.07
C ARG A 213 -16.00 -25.24 -4.88
N PRO A 214 -14.86 -25.92 -5.11
CA PRO A 214 -14.03 -26.44 -4.04
C PRO A 214 -13.67 -25.34 -3.04
N ALA A 215 -13.81 -25.61 -1.75
CA ALA A 215 -13.36 -24.68 -0.72
C ALA A 215 -11.88 -24.35 -0.91
N HIS A 216 -11.51 -23.08 -0.81
CA HIS A 216 -10.12 -22.65 -0.90
C HIS A 216 -9.30 -23.36 0.19
N THR A 217 -8.39 -24.24 -0.22
CA THR A 217 -7.61 -25.09 0.70
C THR A 217 -6.66 -24.30 1.60
N GLY A 218 -6.37 -23.03 1.27
CA GLY A 218 -5.59 -22.11 2.11
C GLY A 218 -6.27 -21.77 3.44
N ALA A 219 -7.61 -21.82 3.51
CA ALA A 219 -8.34 -21.60 4.76
C ALA A 219 -8.14 -22.75 5.78
N ALA A 220 -7.70 -23.92 5.32
CA ALA A 220 -7.44 -25.06 6.20
C ALA A 220 -6.09 -24.97 6.92
N THR A 221 -5.16 -24.14 6.43
CA THR A 221 -3.82 -23.97 7.01
C THR A 221 -3.63 -22.63 7.72
N HIS A 222 -4.45 -21.61 7.41
CA HIS A 222 -4.44 -20.33 8.12
C HIS A 222 -5.87 -19.78 8.31
N PRO A 223 -6.21 -19.26 9.50
CA PRO A 223 -7.53 -18.72 9.79
C PRO A 223 -7.80 -17.44 8.98
N THR A 224 -9.07 -17.17 8.71
CA THR A 224 -9.54 -15.88 8.20
C THR A 224 -9.09 -14.75 9.12
N ALA A 225 -8.71 -13.61 8.54
CA ALA A 225 -8.35 -12.42 9.30
C ALA A 225 -9.46 -12.02 10.28
N THR A 226 -9.05 -11.64 11.48
CA THR A 226 -9.92 -11.19 12.57
C THR A 226 -9.78 -9.69 12.79
N GLU A 227 -10.66 -9.11 13.62
CA GLU A 227 -10.52 -7.72 14.07
C GLU A 227 -9.20 -7.47 14.79
N ARG A 228 -8.63 -8.51 15.43
CA ARG A 228 -7.34 -8.43 16.12
C ARG A 228 -6.19 -8.20 15.15
N ASP A 229 -6.20 -8.88 14.00
CA ASP A 229 -5.15 -8.74 12.98
C ASP A 229 -5.14 -7.31 12.43
N GLY A 230 -6.33 -6.80 12.09
CA GLY A 230 -6.51 -5.39 11.71
C GLY A 230 -6.06 -4.40 12.78
N ALA A 231 -6.34 -4.69 14.06
CA ALA A 231 -5.91 -3.85 15.18
C ALA A 231 -4.39 -3.85 15.35
N LEU A 232 -3.70 -4.97 15.17
CA LEU A 232 -2.24 -5.05 15.19
C LEU A 232 -1.60 -4.31 14.02
N ALA A 233 -2.16 -4.42 12.83
CA ALA A 233 -1.72 -3.67 11.65
C ALA A 233 -1.89 -2.15 11.83
N LEU A 234 -3.01 -1.73 12.42
CA LEU A 234 -3.26 -0.34 12.81
C LEU A 234 -2.25 0.12 13.87
N ALA A 235 -1.94 -0.71 14.87
CA ALA A 235 -1.01 -0.38 15.95
C ALA A 235 0.37 0.05 15.42
N VAL A 236 0.90 -0.65 14.41
CA VAL A 236 2.18 -0.28 13.79
C VAL A 236 2.11 1.08 13.13
N GLY A 237 1.04 1.35 12.38
CA GLY A 237 0.83 2.62 11.70
C GLY A 237 0.70 3.79 12.67
N LEU A 238 -0.08 3.63 13.74
CA LEU A 238 -0.23 4.64 14.80
C LEU A 238 1.08 4.89 15.54
N ALA A 239 1.81 3.83 15.88
CA ALA A 239 3.08 3.94 16.60
C ALA A 239 4.16 4.62 15.74
N ALA A 240 4.23 4.32 14.45
CA ALA A 240 5.13 5.00 13.53
C ALA A 240 4.81 6.49 13.41
N ASN A 241 3.54 6.86 13.19
CA ASN A 241 3.12 8.27 13.16
C ASN A 241 3.52 9.01 14.46
N ARG A 242 3.23 8.39 15.61
CA ARG A 242 3.59 8.95 16.92
C ARG A 242 5.11 9.07 17.10
N SER A 243 5.88 8.12 16.55
CA SER A 243 7.34 8.19 16.55
C SER A 243 7.85 9.36 15.69
N PHE A 244 7.23 9.65 14.55
CA PHE A 244 7.61 10.78 13.69
C PHE A 244 7.43 12.11 14.42
N GLU A 245 6.32 12.28 15.14
CA GLU A 245 6.03 13.47 15.92
C GLU A 245 6.99 13.66 17.11
N THR A 246 7.37 12.57 17.79
CA THR A 246 8.08 12.63 19.07
C THR A 246 9.57 12.38 18.97
N GLY A 247 10.05 11.78 17.89
CA GLY A 247 11.41 11.28 17.76
C GLY A 247 11.75 10.14 18.72
N ARG A 248 10.75 9.42 19.25
CA ARG A 248 10.94 8.37 20.27
C ARG A 248 10.31 7.04 19.85
N PRO A 249 10.88 5.89 20.27
CA PRO A 249 10.22 4.60 20.14
C PRO A 249 8.90 4.57 20.90
N VAL A 250 7.89 3.93 20.31
CA VAL A 250 6.52 3.83 20.83
C VAL A 250 6.14 2.37 20.99
N ARG A 251 5.62 2.00 22.16
CA ARG A 251 5.11 0.65 22.40
C ARG A 251 3.69 0.52 21.87
N THR A 252 3.43 -0.52 21.09
CA THR A 252 2.10 -0.74 20.48
C THR A 252 0.99 -0.92 21.52
N GLY A 253 1.30 -1.57 22.64
CA GLY A 253 0.36 -1.78 23.75
C GLY A 253 -0.05 -0.51 24.49
N GLU A 254 0.68 0.61 24.35
CA GLU A 254 0.28 1.92 24.92
C GLU A 254 -0.81 2.58 24.09
N LEU A 255 -0.90 2.25 22.80
CA LEU A 255 -1.86 2.84 21.86
C LEU A 255 -3.17 2.06 21.83
N LEU A 256 -3.10 0.74 21.98
CA LEU A 256 -4.25 -0.17 21.92
C LEU A 256 -4.21 -1.14 23.12
N PRO A 257 -4.54 -0.67 24.34
CA PRO A 257 -4.38 -1.42 25.58
C PRO A 257 -5.27 -2.68 25.69
N GLY A 258 -6.26 -2.83 24.79
CA GLY A 258 -7.16 -3.97 24.71
C GLY A 258 -6.70 -5.10 23.80
N ILE A 259 -5.64 -4.92 23.01
CA ILE A 259 -5.08 -6.00 22.19
C ILE A 259 -4.24 -6.89 23.10
N ARG A 260 -4.81 -8.00 23.57
CA ARG A 260 -4.11 -9.07 24.26
C ARG A 260 -4.28 -10.36 23.48
#